data_AF-A0A8T3Y4L3-F1
#
_entry.id   AF-A0A8T3Y4L3-F1
#
_cell.length_a   1.000
_cell.length_b   1.000
_cell.length_c   1.000
_cell.angle_alpha   90.00
_cell.angle_beta   90.00
_cell.angle_gamma   90.00
#
_symmetry.space_group_name_H-M   'P 1'
#
loop_
_entity.id
_entity.type
_entity.pdbx_description
1 polymer ?
#
loop_
_entity_poly.entity_id
_entity_poly.type
_entity_poly.pdbx_seq_one_letter_code
_entity_poly.pdbx_strand_id
1 'polypeptide(L)'
;MPDFLQKQSKPNLDYREKIVALSQMNPVQPQSVAKALNTNSILASAMLSELAEKGTLVVSFLKVGSSPLYYLPNHPEHLLNYVQCLNEKDRQTLERLQQEIVLRDNSLEPLVRVSLRNMKDYAKQLTVKYAETQEVFWKYFLSEDQIAEQIIKKILEPEQAPQKPPADTPSSKDIPKENPKEISKAAPKATPNELNKSSERIQEHNEWQESMSEAKPTRSDAFSKIIAAYLTKKGVTILNETAVKRNAENDYLITIPTPVGKVHYYCKATNKKRVSDADISKAYVEGQLRKLPILYLHTGEFTPKAKQLLADLKGVTATKL
;
A
#
# COMPACT_ATOMS: atom_id res chain seq x y z
N MET A 1 66.71 -34.04 -6.80
CA MET A 1 66.14 -32.70 -7.10
C MET A 1 64.67 -32.89 -7.43
N PRO A 2 63.74 -32.72 -6.47
CA PRO A 2 62.32 -32.87 -6.75
C PRO A 2 61.74 -31.53 -7.20
N ASP A 3 61.10 -31.57 -8.37
CA ASP A 3 60.25 -30.53 -8.94
C ASP A 3 59.14 -30.12 -7.95
N PHE A 4 59.28 -28.92 -7.43
CA PHE A 4 58.28 -28.24 -6.62
C PHE A 4 57.26 -27.61 -7.57
N LEU A 5 56.37 -28.43 -8.13
CA LEU A 5 55.26 -27.93 -8.94
C LEU A 5 54.35 -27.06 -8.07
N GLN A 6 54.43 -25.76 -8.37
CA GLN A 6 53.57 -24.69 -7.89
C GLN A 6 52.10 -25.10 -7.96
N LYS A 7 51.55 -25.45 -6.80
CA LYS A 7 50.12 -25.49 -6.58
C LYS A 7 49.65 -24.04 -6.54
N GLN A 8 49.25 -23.50 -7.68
CA GLN A 8 48.63 -22.17 -7.73
C GLN A 8 47.38 -22.18 -6.84
N SER A 9 47.49 -21.51 -5.70
CA SER A 9 46.36 -21.21 -4.83
C SER A 9 45.43 -20.26 -5.60
N LYS A 10 44.28 -20.77 -6.04
CA LYS A 10 43.15 -19.90 -6.40
C LYS A 10 42.97 -18.87 -5.28
N PRO A 11 42.82 -17.58 -5.56
CA PRO A 11 42.55 -16.61 -4.51
C PRO A 11 41.27 -17.06 -3.82
N ASN A 12 41.37 -17.37 -2.52
CA ASN A 12 40.22 -17.70 -1.71
C ASN A 12 39.47 -16.39 -1.50
N LEU A 13 38.64 -16.02 -2.48
CA LEU A 13 37.86 -14.80 -2.50
C LEU A 13 37.00 -14.79 -1.23
N ASP A 14 37.21 -13.77 -0.39
CA ASP A 14 36.57 -13.63 0.92
C ASP A 14 35.05 -13.68 0.71
N TYR A 15 34.31 -14.27 1.64
CA TYR A 15 32.85 -14.37 1.52
C TYR A 15 32.21 -12.97 1.39
N ARG A 16 32.85 -11.95 1.97
CA ARG A 16 32.45 -10.55 1.87
C ARG A 16 32.50 -10.05 0.42
N GLU A 17 33.61 -10.28 -0.27
CA GLU A 17 33.79 -9.88 -1.67
C GLU A 17 32.78 -10.59 -2.57
N LYS A 18 32.49 -11.87 -2.30
CA LYS A 18 31.45 -12.62 -3.01
C LYS A 18 30.06 -12.01 -2.80
N ILE A 19 29.68 -11.68 -1.57
CA ILE A 19 28.37 -11.08 -1.29
C ILE A 19 28.26 -9.71 -1.95
N VAL A 20 29.30 -8.89 -1.89
CA VAL A 20 29.35 -7.59 -2.58
C VAL A 20 29.19 -7.76 -4.09
N ALA A 21 29.93 -8.70 -4.70
CA ALA A 21 29.82 -8.99 -6.12
C ALA A 21 28.40 -9.45 -6.52
N LEU A 22 27.74 -10.28 -5.72
CA LEU A 22 26.34 -10.67 -5.95
C LEU A 22 25.39 -9.47 -5.85
N SER A 23 25.69 -8.54 -4.96
CA SER A 23 24.87 -7.35 -4.70
C SER A 23 25.04 -6.23 -5.73
N GLN A 24 26.03 -6.34 -6.63
CA GLN A 24 26.27 -5.34 -7.69
C GLN A 24 25.12 -5.28 -8.69
N MET A 25 24.49 -6.42 -8.99
CA MET A 25 23.45 -6.50 -10.04
C MET A 25 22.04 -6.42 -9.46
N ASN A 26 21.81 -7.00 -8.28
CA ASN A 26 20.50 -7.02 -7.64
C ASN A 26 20.63 -7.10 -6.11
N PRO A 27 19.66 -6.57 -5.35
CA PRO A 27 19.51 -6.84 -3.93
C PRO A 27 19.54 -8.34 -3.64
N VAL A 28 20.28 -8.72 -2.61
CA VAL A 28 20.47 -10.10 -2.22
C VAL A 28 19.59 -10.49 -1.05
N GLN A 29 19.20 -11.75 -1.03
CA GLN A 29 18.45 -12.39 0.06
C GLN A 29 19.34 -13.42 0.76
N PRO A 30 19.07 -13.72 2.04
CA PRO A 30 19.79 -14.78 2.76
C PRO A 30 19.81 -16.13 2.03
N GLN A 31 18.71 -16.49 1.36
CA GLN A 31 18.65 -17.74 0.59
C GLN A 31 19.56 -17.74 -0.64
N SER A 32 19.65 -16.62 -1.36
CA SER A 32 20.52 -16.49 -2.54
C SER A 32 22.00 -16.55 -2.13
N VAL A 33 22.35 -15.90 -1.03
CA VAL A 33 23.72 -15.95 -0.46
C VAL A 33 24.05 -17.35 0.06
N ALA A 34 23.11 -18.00 0.75
CA ALA A 34 23.26 -19.37 1.22
C ALA A 34 23.60 -20.33 0.07
N LYS A 35 22.87 -20.22 -1.06
CA LYS A 35 23.14 -21.00 -2.28
C LYS A 35 24.51 -20.68 -2.88
N ALA A 36 24.84 -19.39 -3.04
CA ALA A 36 26.08 -18.98 -3.68
C ALA A 36 27.35 -19.33 -2.87
N LEU A 37 27.25 -19.33 -1.53
CA LEU A 37 28.35 -19.63 -0.63
C LEU A 37 28.34 -21.08 -0.12
N ASN A 38 27.39 -21.92 -0.58
CA ASN A 38 27.18 -23.28 -0.09
C ASN A 38 27.09 -23.34 1.46
N THR A 39 26.33 -22.41 2.04
CA THR A 39 26.09 -22.32 3.48
C THR A 39 24.60 -22.40 3.81
N ASN A 40 24.23 -22.34 5.09
CA ASN A 40 22.83 -22.31 5.50
C ASN A 40 22.29 -20.87 5.61
N SER A 41 20.96 -20.72 5.60
CA SER A 41 20.30 -19.40 5.64
C SER A 41 20.57 -18.61 6.91
N ILE A 42 20.84 -19.28 8.04
CA ILE A 42 21.15 -18.64 9.32
C ILE A 42 22.53 -17.97 9.25
N LEU A 43 23.54 -18.71 8.79
CA LEU A 43 24.89 -18.19 8.60
C LEU A 43 24.92 -17.10 7.52
N ALA A 44 24.19 -17.28 6.42
CA ALA A 44 24.06 -16.24 5.40
C ALA A 44 23.40 -14.96 5.96
N SER A 45 22.37 -15.09 6.81
CA SER A 45 21.73 -13.95 7.48
C SER A 45 22.70 -13.24 8.43
N ALA A 46 23.52 -13.99 9.17
CA ALA A 46 24.56 -13.43 10.05
C ALA A 46 25.64 -12.67 9.24
N MET A 47 26.12 -13.26 8.14
CA MET A 47 27.09 -12.61 7.23
C MET A 47 26.53 -11.31 6.63
N LEU A 48 25.28 -11.32 6.19
CA LEU A 48 24.61 -10.13 5.67
C LEU A 48 24.40 -9.05 6.74
N SER A 49 24.04 -9.46 7.96
CA SER A 49 23.90 -8.55 9.09
C SER A 49 25.23 -7.90 9.48
N GLU A 50 26.33 -8.66 9.48
CA GLU A 50 27.68 -8.14 9.71
C GLU A 50 28.07 -7.09 8.65
N LEU A 51 27.81 -7.37 7.37
CA LEU A 51 28.09 -6.43 6.28
C LEU A 51 27.22 -5.18 6.33
N ALA A 52 25.98 -5.31 6.81
CA ALA A 52 25.09 -4.18 7.01
C ALA A 52 25.55 -3.31 8.19
N GLU A 53 25.98 -3.92 9.29
CA GLU A 53 26.53 -3.21 10.46
C GLU A 53 27.81 -2.44 10.12
N LYS A 54 28.64 -3.00 9.23
CA LYS A 54 29.83 -2.33 8.66
C LYS A 54 29.49 -1.25 7.62
N GLY A 55 28.23 -1.06 7.27
CA GLY A 55 27.78 -0.08 6.28
C GLY A 55 28.12 -0.43 4.82
N THR A 56 28.63 -1.64 4.56
CA THR A 56 28.90 -2.13 3.20
C THR A 56 27.60 -2.44 2.46
N LEU A 57 26.60 -2.94 3.18
CA LEU A 57 25.24 -3.17 2.69
C LEU A 57 24.24 -2.36 3.50
N VAL A 58 23.05 -2.16 2.92
CA VAL A 58 21.90 -1.58 3.62
C VAL A 58 20.80 -2.63 3.68
N VAL A 59 20.15 -2.74 4.84
CA VAL A 59 18.97 -3.58 5.01
C VAL A 59 17.75 -2.79 4.52
N SER A 60 17.04 -3.37 3.57
CA SER A 60 15.76 -2.86 3.07
C SER A 60 14.63 -3.23 4.04
N PHE A 61 13.65 -2.33 4.16
CA PHE A 61 12.39 -2.61 4.86
C PHE A 61 11.48 -3.56 4.07
N LEU A 62 11.64 -3.64 2.75
CA LEU A 62 10.95 -4.58 1.89
C LEU A 62 11.35 -6.02 2.22
N LYS A 63 10.34 -6.87 2.35
CA LYS A 63 10.51 -8.30 2.57
C LYS A 63 9.96 -9.07 1.39
N VAL A 64 10.74 -10.03 0.91
CA VAL A 64 10.28 -11.01 -0.09
C VAL A 64 10.06 -12.32 0.66
N GLY A 65 8.80 -12.71 0.79
CA GLY A 65 8.38 -13.76 1.73
C GLY A 65 8.58 -13.29 3.17
N SER A 66 9.49 -13.93 3.91
CA SER A 66 9.80 -13.61 5.32
C SER A 66 11.13 -12.88 5.51
N SER A 67 11.96 -12.78 4.47
CA SER A 67 13.33 -12.28 4.57
C SER A 67 13.46 -10.86 4.00
N PRO A 68 14.20 -9.95 4.66
CA PRO A 68 14.51 -8.64 4.11
C PRO A 68 15.49 -8.74 2.93
N LEU A 69 15.49 -7.72 2.09
CA LEU A 69 16.52 -7.54 1.06
C LEU A 69 17.73 -6.78 1.61
N TYR A 70 18.90 -7.06 1.05
CA TYR A 70 20.13 -6.33 1.31
C TYR A 70 20.65 -5.77 0.00
N TYR A 71 21.04 -4.50 -0.03
CA TYR A 71 21.49 -3.84 -1.25
C TYR A 71 22.72 -2.95 -0.99
N LEU A 72 23.41 -2.57 -2.05
CA LEU A 72 24.55 -1.66 -1.96
C LEU A 72 24.05 -0.21 -1.80
N PRO A 73 24.60 0.59 -0.87
CA PRO A 73 24.20 1.98 -0.66
C PRO A 73 24.23 2.85 -1.93
N ASN A 74 25.14 2.54 -2.87
CA ASN A 74 25.34 3.29 -4.10
C ASN A 74 24.37 2.92 -5.24
N HIS A 75 23.62 1.83 -5.07
CA HIS A 75 22.69 1.32 -6.09
C HIS A 75 21.28 1.06 -5.53
N PRO A 76 20.62 2.08 -4.92
CA PRO A 76 19.27 1.92 -4.41
C PRO A 76 18.23 1.67 -5.52
N GLU A 77 18.52 2.07 -6.76
CA GLU A 77 17.65 1.89 -7.94
C GLU A 77 17.25 0.44 -8.18
N HIS A 78 18.10 -0.53 -7.82
CA HIS A 78 17.79 -1.94 -7.99
C HIS A 78 16.64 -2.43 -7.09
N LEU A 79 16.25 -1.66 -6.06
CA LEU A 79 15.04 -1.96 -5.30
C LEU A 79 13.78 -1.88 -6.17
N LEU A 80 13.80 -1.10 -7.26
CA LEU A 80 12.66 -1.00 -8.18
C LEU A 80 12.30 -2.34 -8.82
N ASN A 81 13.26 -3.25 -8.97
CA ASN A 81 13.04 -4.61 -9.49
C ASN A 81 12.09 -5.44 -8.59
N TYR A 82 11.88 -5.00 -7.34
CA TYR A 82 11.05 -5.66 -6.35
C TYR A 82 9.75 -4.91 -6.05
N VAL A 83 9.38 -3.90 -6.84
CA VAL A 83 8.10 -3.17 -6.70
C VAL A 83 6.90 -4.12 -6.84
N GLN A 84 7.03 -5.17 -7.64
CA GLN A 84 6.01 -6.23 -7.76
C GLN A 84 5.73 -6.99 -6.47
N CYS A 85 6.64 -6.95 -5.48
CA CYS A 85 6.43 -7.55 -4.16
C CYS A 85 5.65 -6.62 -3.21
N LEU A 86 5.41 -5.37 -3.59
CA LEU A 86 4.57 -4.45 -2.84
C LEU A 86 3.08 -4.76 -3.07
N ASN A 87 2.25 -4.38 -2.12
CA ASN A 87 0.81 -4.47 -2.30
C ASN A 87 0.34 -3.48 -3.38
N GLU A 88 -0.77 -3.76 -4.04
CA GLU A 88 -1.34 -2.92 -5.11
C GLU A 88 -1.44 -1.43 -4.73
N LYS A 89 -1.85 -1.14 -3.50
CA LYS A 89 -1.98 0.24 -3.00
C LYS A 89 -0.65 0.92 -2.74
N ASP A 90 0.35 0.18 -2.28
CA ASP A 90 1.70 0.71 -2.09
C ASP A 90 2.35 0.99 -3.45
N ARG A 91 2.09 0.14 -4.45
CA ARG A 91 2.51 0.36 -5.85
C ARG A 91 1.87 1.61 -6.45
N GLN A 92 0.55 1.77 -6.33
CA GLN A 92 -0.15 2.99 -6.79
C GLN A 92 0.38 4.26 -6.10
N THR A 93 0.67 4.16 -4.80
CA THR A 93 1.26 5.26 -4.03
C THR A 93 2.68 5.59 -4.51
N LEU A 94 3.48 4.58 -4.85
CA LEU A 94 4.81 4.74 -5.42
C LEU A 94 4.77 5.39 -6.79
N GLU A 95 3.89 4.95 -7.68
CA GLU A 95 3.72 5.55 -9.02
C GLU A 95 3.37 7.04 -8.90
N ARG A 96 2.46 7.39 -7.99
CA ARG A 96 2.12 8.78 -7.71
C ARG A 96 3.31 9.56 -7.15
N LEU A 97 4.05 8.99 -6.21
CA LEU A 97 5.23 9.63 -5.63
C LEU A 97 6.35 9.81 -6.67
N GLN A 98 6.47 8.91 -7.65
CA GLN A 98 7.40 9.05 -8.78
C GLN A 98 7.03 10.20 -9.71
N GLN A 99 5.72 10.41 -9.95
CA GLN A 99 5.24 11.49 -10.81
C GLN A 99 5.35 12.87 -10.15
N GLU A 100 4.91 12.98 -8.89
CA GLU A 100 4.88 14.26 -8.17
C GLU A 100 6.20 14.59 -7.48
N ILE A 101 7.10 13.60 -7.32
CA ILE A 101 8.43 13.66 -6.64
C ILE A 101 8.36 13.96 -5.14
N VAL A 102 7.47 14.87 -4.75
CA VAL A 102 7.19 15.25 -3.36
C VAL A 102 5.68 15.26 -3.12
N LEU A 103 5.26 14.63 -2.03
CA LEU A 103 3.87 14.66 -1.55
C LEU A 103 3.80 15.29 -0.15
N ARG A 104 2.83 16.17 0.10
CA ARG A 104 2.60 16.79 1.41
C ARG A 104 1.68 15.92 2.27
N ASP A 105 2.13 15.46 3.44
CA ASP A 105 1.40 14.47 4.27
C ASP A 105 -0.03 14.91 4.59
N ASN A 106 -0.21 16.18 5.01
CA ASN A 106 -1.52 16.70 5.44
C ASN A 106 -2.57 16.76 4.33
N SER A 107 -2.17 16.82 3.05
CA SER A 107 -3.11 16.83 1.92
C SER A 107 -3.45 15.43 1.39
N LEU A 108 -2.83 14.37 1.93
CA LEU A 108 -3.00 13.00 1.44
C LEU A 108 -4.11 12.28 2.20
N GLU A 109 -4.77 11.36 1.48
CA GLU A 109 -5.72 10.44 2.09
C GLU A 109 -5.04 9.57 3.16
N PRO A 110 -5.75 9.19 4.24
CA PRO A 110 -5.19 8.36 5.32
C PRO A 110 -4.48 7.10 4.83
N LEU A 111 -5.03 6.44 3.81
CA LEU A 111 -4.46 5.21 3.25
C LEU A 111 -3.10 5.45 2.58
N VAL A 112 -3.00 6.53 1.79
CA VAL A 112 -1.74 6.91 1.12
C VAL A 112 -0.67 7.24 2.15
N ARG A 113 -1.03 7.91 3.25
CA ARG A 113 -0.09 8.17 4.36
C ARG A 113 0.41 6.89 5.01
N VAL A 114 -0.45 5.89 5.20
CA VAL A 114 -0.05 4.57 5.72
C VAL A 114 0.89 3.86 4.75
N SER A 115 0.57 3.86 3.46
CA SER A 115 1.43 3.31 2.41
C SER A 115 2.82 3.94 2.43
N LEU A 116 2.91 5.28 2.43
CA LEU A 116 4.18 6.03 2.49
C LEU A 116 5.03 5.66 3.73
N ARG A 117 4.39 5.47 4.88
CA ARG A 117 5.09 5.04 6.12
C ARG A 117 5.60 3.60 6.06
N ASN A 118 4.95 2.73 5.29
CA ASN A 118 5.34 1.33 5.14
C ASN A 118 6.46 1.17 4.09
N MET A 119 6.45 1.97 3.03
CA MET A 119 7.41 1.91 1.92
C MET A 119 8.66 2.78 2.15
N LYS A 120 9.29 2.66 3.33
CA LYS A 120 10.45 3.50 3.75
C LYS A 120 11.65 3.46 2.81
N ASP A 121 11.79 2.37 2.06
CA ASP A 121 12.85 2.23 1.06
C ASP A 121 12.63 3.13 -0.16
N TYR A 122 11.38 3.50 -0.44
CA TYR A 122 11.00 4.27 -1.62
C TYR A 122 10.55 5.69 -1.31
N ALA A 123 10.13 5.94 -0.06
CA ALA A 123 9.64 7.24 0.39
C ALA A 123 10.44 7.72 1.61
N LYS A 124 11.12 8.85 1.47
CA LYS A 124 11.88 9.51 2.54
C LYS A 124 11.04 10.64 3.14
N GLN A 125 10.79 10.55 4.45
CA GLN A 125 10.07 11.60 5.17
C GLN A 125 10.99 12.83 5.38
N LEU A 126 10.48 14.01 5.05
CA LEU A 126 11.12 15.31 5.28
C LEU A 126 10.22 16.13 6.21
N THR A 127 10.80 16.76 7.22
CA THR A 127 10.07 17.67 8.12
C THR A 127 10.58 19.08 7.90
N VAL A 128 9.71 19.96 7.44
CA VAL A 128 10.03 21.36 7.12
C VAL A 128 9.34 22.27 8.12
N LYS A 129 10.08 23.27 8.63
CA LYS A 129 9.53 24.32 9.49
C LYS A 129 9.20 25.53 8.61
N TYR A 130 7.94 25.93 8.58
CA TYR A 130 7.47 27.08 7.81
C TYR A 130 6.41 27.83 8.61
N ALA A 131 6.51 29.15 8.72
CA ALA A 131 5.53 30.02 9.39
C ALA A 131 5.06 29.50 10.78
N GLU A 132 6.01 29.11 11.63
CA GLU A 132 5.79 28.55 12.99
C GLU A 132 5.14 27.15 13.07
N THR A 133 4.78 26.53 11.95
CA THR A 133 4.27 25.14 11.92
C THR A 133 5.32 24.16 11.40
N GLN A 134 5.25 22.92 11.88
CA GLN A 134 6.02 21.79 11.34
C GLN A 134 5.15 21.02 10.37
N GLU A 135 5.63 20.89 9.14
CA GLU A 135 4.95 20.13 8.09
C GLU A 135 5.78 18.94 7.63
N VAL A 136 5.09 17.86 7.31
CA VAL A 136 5.69 16.62 6.84
C VAL A 136 5.47 16.48 5.35
N PHE A 137 6.56 16.24 4.64
CA PHE A 137 6.59 15.93 3.22
C PHE A 137 7.22 14.56 3.02
N TRP A 138 6.86 13.90 1.93
CA TRP A 138 7.42 12.62 1.50
C TRP A 138 8.11 12.83 0.17
N LYS A 139 9.40 12.51 0.11
CA LYS A 139 10.24 12.63 -1.09
C LYS A 139 10.49 11.25 -1.67
N TYR A 140 10.45 11.14 -3.00
CA TYR A 140 10.90 9.95 -3.71
C TYR A 140 12.39 9.67 -3.44
N PHE A 141 12.73 8.41 -3.16
CA PHE A 141 14.05 8.02 -2.64
C PHE A 141 15.24 8.30 -3.58
N LEU A 142 15.02 8.26 -4.90
CA LEU A 142 16.03 8.55 -5.94
C LEU A 142 16.11 10.03 -6.30
N SER A 143 15.20 10.86 -5.80
CA SER A 143 15.22 12.29 -6.12
C SER A 143 16.24 13.04 -5.28
N GLU A 144 16.95 13.96 -5.95
CA GLU A 144 17.90 14.87 -5.30
C GLU A 144 17.20 15.79 -4.31
N ASP A 145 17.90 16.08 -3.21
CA ASP A 145 17.42 16.90 -2.12
C ASP A 145 17.10 18.33 -2.60
N GLN A 146 17.91 18.87 -3.52
CA GLN A 146 17.71 20.20 -4.09
C GLN A 146 16.40 20.33 -4.88
N ILE A 147 16.06 19.31 -5.69
CA ILE A 147 14.82 19.29 -6.48
C ILE A 147 13.61 19.23 -5.54
N ALA A 148 13.69 18.38 -4.51
CA ALA A 148 12.64 18.27 -3.52
C ALA A 148 12.40 19.58 -2.75
N GLU A 149 13.47 20.27 -2.34
CA GLU A 149 13.38 21.57 -1.70
C GLU A 149 12.70 22.63 -2.59
N GLN A 150 13.04 22.67 -3.89
CA GLN A 150 12.41 23.60 -4.82
C GLN A 150 10.91 23.33 -4.97
N ILE A 151 10.51 22.06 -5.06
CA ILE A 151 9.10 21.67 -5.14
C ILE A 151 8.38 22.04 -3.84
N ILE A 152 8.98 21.77 -2.68
CA ILE A 152 8.42 22.13 -1.39
C ILE A 152 8.23 23.65 -1.26
N LYS A 153 9.22 24.45 -1.68
CA LYS A 153 9.09 25.92 -1.69
C LYS A 153 7.92 26.37 -2.55
N LYS A 154 7.75 25.82 -3.76
CA LYS A 154 6.59 26.12 -4.63
C LYS A 154 5.25 25.71 -4.02
N ILE A 155 5.21 24.65 -3.22
CA ILE A 155 3.98 24.19 -2.53
C ILE A 155 3.64 25.10 -1.33
N LEU A 156 4.65 25.62 -0.62
CA LEU A 156 4.49 26.47 0.57
C LEU A 156 4.28 27.95 0.23
N GLU A 157 4.93 28.42 -0.83
CA GLU A 157 4.76 29.73 -1.44
C GLU A 157 4.11 29.53 -2.81
N PRO A 158 2.78 29.37 -2.88
CA PRO A 158 2.09 29.49 -4.15
C PRO A 158 2.31 30.93 -4.61
N GLU A 159 3.32 31.13 -5.45
CA GLU A 159 3.58 32.38 -6.14
C GLU A 159 2.25 32.81 -6.76
N GLN A 160 1.83 34.03 -6.42
CA GLN A 160 0.64 34.66 -6.93
C GLN A 160 0.58 34.41 -8.44
N ALA A 161 -0.54 33.82 -8.90
CA ALA A 161 -0.78 33.57 -10.31
C ALA A 161 -0.32 34.79 -11.13
N PRO A 162 0.44 34.62 -12.22
CA PRO A 162 0.73 35.72 -13.12
C PRO A 162 -0.60 36.34 -13.54
N GLN A 163 -0.85 37.55 -13.05
CA GLN A 163 -1.91 38.40 -13.55
C GLN A 163 -1.68 38.53 -15.06
N LYS A 164 -2.70 38.18 -15.83
CA LYS A 164 -2.76 38.49 -17.27
C LYS A 164 -2.32 39.95 -17.48
N PRO A 165 -1.33 40.23 -18.33
CA PRO A 165 -1.12 41.59 -18.77
C PRO A 165 -2.33 42.09 -19.59
N PRO A 166 -2.79 43.34 -19.37
CA PRO A 166 -3.88 43.95 -20.12
C PRO A 166 -3.47 44.21 -21.57
N ALA A 167 -4.46 44.16 -22.47
CA ALA A 167 -4.33 44.44 -23.88
C ALA A 167 -4.23 45.94 -24.18
N ASP A 168 -3.41 46.29 -25.19
CA ASP A 168 -3.56 47.42 -26.14
C ASP A 168 -2.40 47.34 -27.15
N THR A 169 -2.49 47.36 -28.49
CA THR A 169 -3.50 47.29 -29.58
C THR A 169 -2.65 47.15 -30.90
N PRO A 170 -3.13 47.18 -32.18
CA PRO A 170 -4.26 46.57 -32.90
C PRO A 170 -3.82 45.78 -34.17
N SER A 171 -4.81 45.22 -34.91
CA SER A 171 -4.81 44.82 -36.34
C SER A 171 -4.77 43.30 -36.60
N SER A 172 -5.62 42.66 -37.41
CA SER A 172 -6.87 42.97 -38.12
C SER A 172 -7.32 41.66 -38.80
N LYS A 173 -8.63 41.53 -39.06
CA LYS A 173 -9.34 40.56 -39.92
C LYS A 173 -9.60 39.15 -39.35
N ASP A 174 -10.78 38.55 -39.45
CA ASP A 174 -12.13 38.98 -39.83
C ASP A 174 -13.09 37.83 -39.42
N ILE A 175 -14.14 38.15 -38.65
CA ILE A 175 -15.58 37.76 -38.81
C ILE A 175 -15.96 36.25 -38.76
N PRO A 176 -17.13 35.83 -38.20
CA PRO A 176 -17.97 36.37 -37.11
C PRO A 176 -18.44 35.34 -36.05
N LYS A 177 -18.81 35.87 -34.88
CA LYS A 177 -19.73 35.27 -33.90
C LYS A 177 -21.18 35.36 -34.39
N GLU A 178 -21.98 34.33 -34.14
CA GLU A 178 -23.39 34.52 -33.83
C GLU A 178 -23.72 33.76 -32.54
N ASN A 179 -24.36 34.48 -31.62
CA ASN A 179 -24.83 34.05 -30.32
C ASN A 179 -26.35 34.37 -30.30
N PRO A 180 -27.09 34.07 -29.23
CA PRO A 180 -27.71 32.80 -28.86
C PRO A 180 -29.25 32.87 -28.98
N LYS A 181 -29.94 31.73 -29.06
CA LYS A 181 -31.37 31.65 -28.68
C LYS A 181 -31.70 30.39 -27.89
N GLU A 182 -32.55 30.68 -26.91
CA GLU A 182 -33.06 29.89 -25.80
C GLU A 182 -34.23 28.98 -26.22
N ILE A 183 -34.42 27.90 -25.46
CA ILE A 183 -35.64 27.08 -25.24
C ILE A 183 -36.08 26.11 -26.37
N SER A 184 -36.02 24.80 -26.10
CA SER A 184 -37.24 23.97 -25.93
C SER A 184 -36.94 22.46 -25.72
N LYS A 185 -37.78 21.87 -24.89
CA LYS A 185 -37.90 20.48 -24.44
C LYS A 185 -37.94 19.45 -25.59
N ALA A 186 -37.18 18.36 -25.46
CA ALA A 186 -37.54 17.05 -26.01
C ALA A 186 -36.82 15.91 -25.27
N ALA A 187 -37.55 14.83 -25.03
CA ALA A 187 -37.20 13.67 -24.20
C ALA A 187 -35.88 12.97 -24.56
N PRO A 188 -35.20 12.31 -23.59
CA PRO A 188 -34.00 11.55 -23.87
C PRO A 188 -34.36 10.27 -24.65
N LYS A 189 -33.87 10.18 -25.89
CA LYS A 189 -33.76 8.91 -26.61
C LYS A 189 -32.64 8.10 -25.95
N ALA A 190 -33.00 6.92 -25.45
CA ALA A 190 -32.07 5.93 -24.94
C ALA A 190 -31.03 5.56 -26.01
N THR A 191 -29.77 5.85 -25.72
CA THR A 191 -28.62 5.31 -26.46
C THR A 191 -28.36 3.86 -26.04
N PRO A 192 -28.04 2.93 -26.97
CA PRO A 192 -27.78 1.49 -26.70
C PRO A 192 -26.60 1.14 -25.76
N ASN A 193 -26.03 2.11 -25.03
CA ASN A 193 -24.78 1.94 -24.29
C ASN A 193 -24.94 1.72 -22.77
N GLU A 194 -26.18 1.58 -22.28
CA GLU A 194 -26.45 1.27 -20.85
C GLU A 194 -26.63 -0.23 -20.57
N LEU A 195 -26.89 -1.06 -21.58
CA LEU A 195 -27.09 -2.51 -21.37
C LEU A 195 -25.78 -3.28 -21.15
N ASN A 196 -24.64 -2.71 -21.54
CA ASN A 196 -23.33 -3.38 -21.46
C ASN A 196 -22.58 -3.14 -20.13
N LYS A 197 -22.97 -2.12 -19.34
CA LYS A 197 -22.42 -1.87 -17.99
C LYS A 197 -23.05 -2.75 -16.90
N SER A 198 -24.25 -3.29 -17.15
CA SER A 198 -24.94 -4.19 -16.22
C SER A 198 -24.40 -5.63 -16.28
N SER A 199 -23.92 -6.10 -17.43
CA SER A 199 -23.34 -7.44 -17.62
C SER A 199 -21.93 -7.57 -17.03
N GLU A 200 -21.08 -6.55 -17.18
CA GLU A 200 -19.73 -6.54 -16.58
C GLU A 200 -19.76 -6.55 -15.04
N ARG A 201 -20.76 -5.88 -14.43
CA ARG A 201 -20.97 -5.87 -12.97
C ARG A 201 -21.42 -7.22 -12.40
N ILE A 202 -22.06 -8.06 -13.22
CA ILE A 202 -22.51 -9.40 -12.84
C ILE A 202 -21.39 -10.44 -13.03
N GLN A 203 -20.54 -10.27 -14.06
CA GLN A 203 -19.39 -11.15 -14.30
C GLN A 203 -18.27 -10.99 -13.25
N GLU A 204 -17.91 -9.77 -12.83
CA GLU A 204 -16.94 -9.56 -11.72
C GLU A 204 -17.43 -10.16 -10.40
N HIS A 205 -18.75 -10.31 -10.20
CA HIS A 205 -19.33 -10.88 -8.98
C HIS A 205 -19.24 -12.41 -8.93
N ASN A 206 -19.28 -13.08 -10.09
CA ASN A 206 -19.22 -14.55 -10.19
C ASN A 206 -17.79 -15.10 -10.11
N GLU A 207 -16.80 -14.46 -10.75
CA GLU A 207 -15.39 -14.92 -10.70
C GLU A 207 -14.82 -14.89 -9.27
N TRP A 208 -15.34 -14.03 -8.41
CA TRP A 208 -14.91 -13.95 -7.01
C TRP A 208 -15.52 -15.05 -6.12
N GLN A 209 -16.74 -15.51 -6.41
CA GLN A 209 -17.34 -16.65 -5.68
C GLN A 209 -16.57 -17.95 -5.93
N GLU A 210 -16.02 -18.13 -7.14
CA GLU A 210 -15.28 -19.34 -7.50
C GLU A 210 -13.90 -19.40 -6.83
N SER A 211 -13.16 -18.29 -6.79
CA SER A 211 -11.81 -18.23 -6.15
C SER A 211 -11.80 -18.47 -4.63
N MET A 212 -12.95 -18.40 -3.96
CA MET A 212 -13.07 -18.57 -2.51
C MET A 212 -13.74 -19.87 -2.07
N SER A 213 -14.20 -20.70 -3.02
CA SER A 213 -14.76 -22.03 -2.77
C SER A 213 -13.69 -23.07 -2.39
N GLU A 214 -12.40 -22.77 -2.60
CA GLU A 214 -11.28 -23.68 -2.28
C GLU A 214 -10.71 -23.52 -0.85
N ALA A 215 -11.22 -22.56 -0.06
CA ALA A 215 -10.79 -22.40 1.33
C ALA A 215 -11.45 -23.46 2.24
N LYS A 216 -10.65 -24.46 2.65
CA LYS A 216 -11.11 -25.51 3.58
C LYS A 216 -11.64 -24.89 4.89
N PRO A 217 -12.84 -25.29 5.38
CA PRO A 217 -13.35 -24.84 6.67
C PRO A 217 -12.38 -25.25 7.77
N THR A 218 -11.67 -24.28 8.34
CA THR A 218 -10.66 -24.55 9.36
C THR A 218 -11.26 -24.31 10.74
N ARG A 219 -11.38 -25.40 11.49
CA ARG A 219 -11.52 -25.55 12.97
C ARG A 219 -12.27 -24.43 13.72
N SER A 220 -13.48 -24.75 14.17
CA SER A 220 -14.28 -23.92 15.10
C SER A 220 -13.54 -23.65 16.42
N ASP A 221 -13.23 -22.38 16.67
CA ASP A 221 -12.64 -21.85 17.89
C ASP A 221 -13.75 -21.24 18.81
N ALA A 222 -13.47 -21.06 20.10
CA ALA A 222 -14.46 -20.52 21.05
C ALA A 222 -14.91 -19.09 20.67
N PHE A 223 -13.99 -18.29 20.12
CA PHE A 223 -14.29 -16.93 19.67
C PHE A 223 -15.20 -16.90 18.44
N SER A 224 -15.01 -17.80 17.46
CA SER A 224 -15.87 -17.83 16.27
C SER A 224 -17.31 -18.20 16.59
N LYS A 225 -17.54 -19.04 17.61
CA LYS A 225 -18.89 -19.35 18.10
C LYS A 225 -19.62 -18.10 18.64
N ILE A 226 -18.90 -17.24 19.35
CA ILE A 226 -19.46 -15.97 19.87
C ILE A 226 -19.85 -15.06 18.71
N ILE A 227 -18.99 -14.93 17.70
CA ILE A 227 -19.27 -14.13 16.50
C ILE A 227 -20.46 -14.68 15.74
N ALA A 228 -20.49 -15.99 15.49
CA ALA A 228 -21.58 -16.65 14.78
C ALA A 228 -22.93 -16.46 15.50
N ALA A 229 -22.95 -16.62 16.84
CA ALA A 229 -24.13 -16.36 17.64
C ALA A 229 -24.59 -14.89 17.55
N TYR A 230 -23.66 -13.94 17.61
CA TYR A 230 -23.95 -12.50 17.49
C TYR A 230 -24.54 -12.15 16.12
N LEU A 231 -23.92 -12.62 15.03
CA LEU A 231 -24.38 -12.38 13.66
C LEU A 231 -25.74 -13.03 13.40
N THR A 232 -25.95 -14.25 13.88
CA THR A 232 -27.23 -14.98 13.74
C THR A 232 -28.36 -14.24 14.48
N LYS A 233 -28.10 -13.74 15.70
CA LYS A 233 -29.04 -12.92 16.47
C LYS A 233 -29.44 -11.64 15.74
N LYS A 234 -28.55 -11.11 14.89
CA LYS A 234 -28.79 -9.91 14.06
C LYS A 234 -29.38 -10.23 12.68
N GLY A 235 -29.69 -11.50 12.39
CA GLY A 235 -30.22 -11.91 11.09
C GLY A 235 -29.19 -11.83 9.95
N VAL A 236 -27.90 -11.83 10.27
CA VAL A 236 -26.81 -11.76 9.31
C VAL A 236 -26.36 -13.18 8.94
N THR A 237 -26.24 -13.46 7.64
CA THR A 237 -25.78 -14.76 7.13
C THR A 237 -24.28 -14.73 6.88
N ILE A 238 -23.55 -15.74 7.36
CA ILE A 238 -22.11 -15.90 7.07
C ILE A 238 -21.97 -16.71 5.78
N LEU A 239 -21.27 -16.16 4.79
CA LEU A 239 -20.95 -16.84 3.53
C LEU A 239 -19.60 -17.55 3.60
N ASN A 240 -18.61 -16.93 4.24
CA ASN A 240 -17.26 -17.48 4.37
C ASN A 240 -16.62 -17.03 5.70
N GLU A 241 -15.78 -17.88 6.27
CA GLU A 241 -14.97 -17.64 7.47
C GLU A 241 -13.52 -18.01 7.19
N THR A 242 -12.60 -17.07 7.45
CA THR A 242 -11.15 -17.27 7.37
C THR A 242 -10.53 -16.89 8.71
N ALA A 243 -9.98 -17.87 9.42
CA ALA A 243 -9.25 -17.63 10.66
C ALA A 243 -7.85 -17.06 10.34
N VAL A 244 -7.59 -15.80 10.72
CA VAL A 244 -6.31 -15.13 10.49
C VAL A 244 -5.35 -15.37 11.67
N LYS A 245 -5.88 -15.35 12.89
CA LYS A 245 -5.13 -15.66 14.11
C LYS A 245 -6.02 -16.41 15.09
N ARG A 246 -5.60 -17.62 15.46
CA ARG A 246 -6.33 -18.51 16.38
C ARG A 246 -6.81 -17.77 17.63
N ASN A 247 -8.12 -17.85 17.91
CA ASN A 247 -8.80 -17.17 19.03
C ASN A 247 -8.65 -15.63 19.14
N ALA A 248 -8.09 -14.94 18.14
CA ALA A 248 -7.75 -13.52 18.24
C ALA A 248 -8.26 -12.66 17.08
N GLU A 249 -8.18 -13.16 15.85
CA GLU A 249 -8.60 -12.41 14.66
C GLU A 249 -9.22 -13.36 13.63
N ASN A 250 -10.45 -13.08 13.24
CA ASN A 250 -11.18 -13.82 12.22
C ASN A 250 -11.77 -12.86 11.19
N ASP A 251 -11.68 -13.26 9.93
CA ASP A 251 -12.24 -12.54 8.81
C ASP A 251 -13.46 -13.29 8.31
N TYR A 252 -14.52 -12.56 8.01
CA TYR A 252 -15.79 -13.10 7.56
C TYR A 252 -16.25 -12.37 6.32
N LEU A 253 -16.90 -13.11 5.44
CA LEU A 253 -17.77 -12.53 4.43
C LEU A 253 -19.21 -12.74 4.89
N ILE A 254 -19.94 -11.65 5.07
CA ILE A 254 -21.30 -11.69 5.60
C ILE A 254 -22.28 -11.05 4.63
N THR A 255 -23.55 -11.47 4.75
CA THR A 255 -24.67 -10.93 3.99
C THR A 255 -25.71 -10.40 4.96
N ILE A 256 -26.02 -9.11 4.82
CA ILE A 256 -27.02 -8.42 5.64
C ILE A 256 -28.28 -8.24 4.80
N PRO A 257 -29.44 -8.77 5.22
CA PRO A 257 -30.70 -8.48 4.56
C PRO A 257 -31.12 -7.03 4.86
N THR A 258 -31.37 -6.25 3.82
CA THR A 258 -31.89 -4.88 3.91
C THR A 258 -33.23 -4.78 3.17
N PRO A 259 -34.06 -3.75 3.42
CA PRO A 259 -35.35 -3.60 2.73
C PRO A 259 -35.23 -3.55 1.19
N VAL A 260 -34.08 -3.12 0.67
CA VAL A 260 -33.80 -3.00 -0.76
C VAL A 260 -33.05 -4.21 -1.34
N GLY A 261 -32.79 -5.25 -0.54
CA GLY A 261 -32.10 -6.46 -0.96
C GLY A 261 -30.98 -6.89 -0.02
N LYS A 262 -30.22 -7.91 -0.44
CA LYS A 262 -29.09 -8.44 0.32
C LYS A 262 -27.83 -7.65 -0.02
N VAL A 263 -27.09 -7.22 0.99
CA VAL A 263 -25.82 -6.49 0.82
C VAL A 263 -24.69 -7.30 1.45
N HIS A 264 -23.59 -7.44 0.72
CA HIS A 264 -22.39 -8.14 1.20
C HIS A 264 -21.47 -7.17 1.94
N TYR A 265 -20.92 -7.62 3.06
CA TYR A 265 -19.97 -6.87 3.87
C TYR A 265 -18.75 -7.73 4.13
N TYR A 266 -17.58 -7.10 4.11
CA TYR A 266 -16.39 -7.67 4.70
C TYR A 266 -16.43 -7.42 6.20
N CYS A 267 -16.34 -8.47 7.01
CA CYS A 267 -16.43 -8.38 8.45
C CYS A 267 -15.13 -8.84 9.11
N LYS A 268 -14.45 -7.94 9.82
CA LYS A 268 -13.25 -8.27 10.59
C LYS A 268 -13.56 -8.30 12.07
N ALA A 269 -13.36 -9.45 12.71
CA ALA A 269 -13.60 -9.63 14.13
C ALA A 269 -12.30 -9.78 14.90
N THR A 270 -12.11 -8.98 15.95
CA THR A 270 -10.90 -9.02 16.78
C THR A 270 -11.22 -9.18 18.27
N ASN A 271 -10.47 -10.07 18.93
CA ASN A 271 -10.52 -10.27 20.37
C ASN A 271 -9.29 -9.64 21.04
N LYS A 272 -9.26 -8.31 21.10
CA LYS A 272 -8.18 -7.54 21.73
C LYS A 272 -8.76 -6.64 22.83
N LYS A 273 -8.07 -6.54 23.97
CA LYS A 273 -8.45 -5.65 25.09
C LYS A 273 -8.45 -4.17 24.66
N ARG A 274 -7.50 -3.78 23.81
CA ARG A 274 -7.40 -2.44 23.21
C ARG A 274 -7.18 -2.57 21.71
N VAL A 275 -7.92 -1.77 20.94
CA VAL A 275 -7.82 -1.74 19.47
C VAL A 275 -7.09 -0.47 19.05
N SER A 276 -6.00 -0.65 18.29
CA SER A 276 -5.13 0.43 17.81
C SER A 276 -5.59 0.95 16.44
N ASP A 277 -5.05 2.11 16.04
CA ASP A 277 -5.23 2.69 14.71
C ASP A 277 -4.68 1.78 13.60
N ALA A 278 -3.61 1.04 13.86
CA ALA A 278 -3.06 0.05 12.95
C ALA A 278 -4.04 -1.09 12.66
N ASP A 279 -4.77 -1.56 13.68
CA ASP A 279 -5.76 -2.65 13.53
C ASP A 279 -6.93 -2.25 12.63
N ILE A 280 -7.38 -1.00 12.76
CA ILE A 280 -8.47 -0.44 11.96
C ILE A 280 -8.01 -0.18 10.53
N SER A 281 -6.80 0.36 10.37
CA SER A 281 -6.20 0.60 9.05
C SER A 281 -6.06 -0.71 8.28
N LYS A 282 -5.62 -1.79 8.93
CA LYS A 282 -5.51 -3.11 8.31
C LYS A 282 -6.87 -3.63 7.82
N ALA A 283 -7.89 -3.57 8.67
CA ALA A 283 -9.25 -3.98 8.29
C ALA A 283 -9.79 -3.14 7.14
N TYR A 284 -9.51 -1.83 7.16
CA TYR A 284 -9.92 -0.91 6.10
C TYR A 284 -9.30 -1.30 4.76
N VAL A 285 -7.99 -1.53 4.73
CA VAL A 285 -7.26 -1.96 3.53
C VAL A 285 -7.86 -3.24 2.97
N GLU A 286 -8.08 -4.25 3.82
CA GLU A 286 -8.63 -5.54 3.39
C GLU A 286 -10.04 -5.43 2.81
N GLY A 287 -10.90 -4.57 3.36
CA GLY A 287 -12.23 -4.34 2.80
C GLY A 287 -12.21 -3.52 1.52
N GLN A 288 -11.32 -2.52 1.41
CA GLN A 288 -11.11 -1.77 0.16
C GLN A 288 -10.58 -2.66 -0.97
N LEU A 289 -9.66 -3.57 -0.67
CA LEU A 289 -9.18 -4.58 -1.63
C LEU A 289 -10.32 -5.45 -2.17
N ARG A 290 -11.32 -5.72 -1.33
CA ARG A 290 -12.51 -6.51 -1.69
C ARG A 290 -13.63 -5.66 -2.30
N LYS A 291 -13.47 -4.33 -2.41
CA LYS A 291 -14.51 -3.38 -2.82
C LYS A 291 -15.81 -3.54 -2.01
N LEU A 292 -15.73 -3.94 -0.74
CA LEU A 292 -16.89 -4.16 0.13
C LEU A 292 -16.90 -3.18 1.30
N PRO A 293 -18.09 -2.76 1.77
CA PRO A 293 -18.22 -2.04 3.02
C PRO A 293 -17.80 -2.93 4.20
N ILE A 294 -17.32 -2.29 5.27
CA ILE A 294 -16.55 -2.97 6.31
C ILE A 294 -17.32 -2.94 7.62
N LEU A 295 -17.54 -4.12 8.20
CA LEU A 295 -18.04 -4.28 9.56
C LEU A 295 -16.89 -4.71 10.47
N TYR A 296 -16.51 -3.88 11.43
CA TYR A 296 -15.46 -4.19 12.39
C TYR A 296 -16.07 -4.60 13.75
N LEU A 297 -15.89 -5.86 14.14
CA LEU A 297 -16.35 -6.40 15.42
C LEU A 297 -15.20 -6.47 16.42
N HIS A 298 -15.42 -5.99 17.64
CA HIS A 298 -14.38 -5.99 18.68
C HIS A 298 -14.92 -6.26 20.08
N THR A 299 -14.09 -6.83 20.96
CA THR A 299 -14.45 -7.06 22.38
C THR A 299 -13.93 -5.95 23.31
N GLY A 300 -12.80 -5.33 22.99
CA GLY A 300 -12.15 -4.32 23.83
C GLY A 300 -12.54 -2.86 23.53
N GLU A 301 -11.69 -1.92 23.93
CA GLU A 301 -11.90 -0.49 23.71
C GLU A 301 -10.96 0.10 22.65
N PHE A 302 -11.45 1.08 21.89
CA PHE A 302 -10.61 1.83 20.95
C PHE A 302 -9.71 2.82 21.69
N THR A 303 -8.45 2.88 21.25
CA THR A 303 -7.55 3.99 21.63
C THR A 303 -8.06 5.33 21.09
N PRO A 304 -7.68 6.49 21.68
CA PRO A 304 -8.14 7.80 21.21
C PRO A 304 -7.84 8.03 19.71
N LYS A 305 -6.65 7.63 19.26
CA LYS A 305 -6.25 7.69 17.84
C LYS A 305 -7.13 6.82 16.94
N ALA A 306 -7.48 5.61 17.41
CA ALA A 306 -8.35 4.70 16.68
C ALA A 306 -9.79 5.23 16.55
N LYS A 307 -10.31 5.92 17.59
CA LYS A 307 -11.63 6.58 17.54
C LYS A 307 -11.64 7.72 16.53
N GLN A 308 -10.59 8.53 16.50
CA GLN A 308 -10.46 9.62 15.53
C GLN A 308 -10.39 9.06 14.10
N LEU A 309 -9.60 8.01 13.88
CA LEU A 309 -9.50 7.36 12.57
C LEU A 309 -10.85 6.78 12.11
N LEU A 310 -11.64 6.18 13.00
CA LEU A 310 -12.99 5.69 12.65
C LEU A 310 -13.94 6.81 12.23
N ALA A 311 -13.80 8.01 12.79
CA ALA A 311 -14.62 9.14 12.39
C ALA A 311 -14.26 9.67 10.99
N ASP A 312 -12.98 9.58 10.61
CA ASP A 312 -12.49 10.04 9.32
C ASP A 312 -12.76 9.03 8.18
N LEU A 313 -12.85 7.74 8.50
CA LEU A 313 -13.01 6.66 7.50
C LEU A 313 -14.48 6.49 7.07
N LYS A 314 -14.74 6.68 5.77
CA LYS A 314 -16.03 6.37 5.15
C LYS A 314 -16.15 4.88 4.84
N GLY A 315 -17.31 4.29 5.15
CA GLY A 315 -17.63 2.89 4.81
C GLY A 315 -17.13 1.85 5.82
N VAL A 316 -16.74 2.28 7.02
CA VAL A 316 -16.41 1.39 8.15
C VAL A 316 -17.44 1.57 9.26
N THR A 317 -18.08 0.48 9.66
CA THR A 317 -18.98 0.44 10.81
C THR A 317 -18.33 -0.42 11.89
N ALA A 318 -18.06 0.15 13.06
CA ALA A 318 -17.50 -0.59 14.20
C ALA A 318 -18.59 -0.92 15.21
N THR A 319 -18.62 -2.16 15.71
CA THR A 319 -19.56 -2.61 16.74
C THR A 319 -18.86 -3.44 17.82
N LYS A 320 -19.19 -3.14 19.07
CA LYS A 320 -18.69 -3.90 20.23
C LYS A 320 -19.55 -5.15 20.44
N LEU A 321 -18.90 -6.27 20.70
CA LEU A 321 -19.50 -7.56 21.08
C LEU A 321 -19.81 -7.63 22.57
#